data_AF-A0A1M3E1N6-F1
#
_entry.id   AF-A0A1M3E1N6-F1
#
_cell.length_a   1.000
_cell.length_b   1.000
_cell.length_c   1.000
_cell.angle_alpha   90.00
_cell.angle_beta   90.00
_cell.angle_gamma   90.00
#
_symmetry.space_group_name_H-M   'P 1'
#
loop_
_entity.id
_entity.type
_entity.pdbx_description
1 polymer ?
#
loop_
_entity_poly.entity_id
_entity_poly.type
_entity_poly.pdbx_seq_one_letter_code
_entity_poly.pdbx_strand_id
1 'polypeptide(L)'
;MIQNRIKKLAVLCQLAVATLLLSGAGFLSAQSKGQTLQKSEEQITVSYKSAFSYPLNSDMRWEVHNPAGKSIKKGSGSIENFTFNQPGNYVVKLSDTAKHDPNDCTHQHFPDQLNITVSPYYMAFDLNTVKTSRTLTGGSATGTLVTVNVDFDSYDKQVASYNRDFLTAGVGTTITGKLKNGEITLKPGKNTLEFVLDGIATTGNYIMIDFIDINGVVQSYGLTQKIQ
;
A
#
# COMPACT_ATOMS: atom_id res chain seq x y z
N MET A 1 -49.03 -19.99 -10.28
CA MET A 1 -49.56 -21.09 -11.12
C MET A 1 -48.88 -20.98 -12.48
N ILE A 2 -48.35 -22.10 -13.01
CA ILE A 2 -47.65 -22.26 -14.32
C ILE A 2 -46.18 -21.77 -14.31
N GLN A 3 -45.13 -22.59 -14.13
CA GLN A 3 -44.55 -23.74 -14.88
C GLN A 3 -43.85 -23.41 -16.21
N ASN A 4 -42.63 -23.98 -16.32
CA ASN A 4 -41.88 -24.43 -17.51
C ASN A 4 -40.97 -23.41 -18.26
N ARG A 5 -39.78 -23.73 -18.80
CA ARG A 5 -38.92 -24.95 -18.84
C ARG A 5 -37.54 -24.61 -19.48
N ILE A 6 -36.48 -25.25 -18.96
CA ILE A 6 -35.42 -26.05 -19.66
C ILE A 6 -34.54 -25.37 -20.73
N LYS A 7 -33.20 -25.46 -20.54
CA LYS A 7 -32.29 -26.36 -21.31
C LYS A 7 -30.93 -26.54 -20.61
N LYS A 8 -30.67 -27.79 -20.20
CA LYS A 8 -29.36 -28.36 -19.83
C LYS A 8 -28.67 -28.85 -21.10
N LEU A 9 -27.35 -28.67 -21.19
CA LEU A 9 -26.50 -29.44 -22.09
C LEU A 9 -25.64 -30.38 -21.24
N ALA A 10 -25.70 -31.67 -21.58
CA ALA A 10 -24.92 -32.75 -20.98
C ALA A 10 -23.69 -33.03 -21.84
N VAL A 11 -22.57 -33.39 -21.21
CA VAL A 11 -21.45 -34.08 -21.86
C VAL A 11 -21.16 -35.35 -21.06
N LEU A 12 -21.31 -36.49 -21.73
CA LEU A 12 -20.89 -37.82 -21.29
C LEU A 12 -19.36 -37.94 -21.40
N CYS A 13 -18.71 -38.62 -20.46
CA CYS A 13 -17.58 -39.49 -20.78
C CYS A 13 -17.55 -40.68 -19.81
N GLN A 14 -17.31 -41.87 -20.36
CA GLN A 14 -17.57 -43.18 -19.78
C GLN A 14 -16.45 -43.68 -18.85
N LEU A 15 -16.83 -44.64 -18.01
CA LEU A 15 -16.01 -45.48 -17.13
C LEU A 15 -14.93 -46.28 -17.87
N ALA A 16 -13.83 -46.55 -17.16
CA ALA A 16 -13.21 -47.87 -17.12
C ALA A 16 -12.67 -48.16 -15.71
N VAL A 17 -13.14 -49.26 -15.12
CA VAL A 17 -12.64 -49.87 -13.88
C VAL A 17 -11.68 -50.98 -14.28
N ALA A 18 -10.49 -51.01 -13.71
CA ALA A 18 -9.63 -52.18 -13.70
C ALA A 18 -8.92 -52.26 -12.34
N THR A 19 -9.31 -53.24 -11.54
CA THR A 19 -8.68 -53.61 -10.28
C THR A 19 -7.65 -54.69 -10.54
N LEU A 20 -6.42 -54.53 -10.05
CA LEU A 20 -5.51 -55.65 -9.81
C LEU A 20 -4.78 -55.43 -8.48
N LEU A 21 -4.98 -56.38 -7.56
CA LEU A 21 -4.27 -56.51 -6.28
C LEU A 21 -2.85 -57.02 -6.54
N LEU A 22 -1.84 -56.47 -5.84
CA LEU A 22 -0.69 -57.25 -5.40
C LEU A 22 -0.07 -56.63 -4.13
N SER A 23 0.20 -57.51 -3.18
CA SER A 23 0.72 -57.34 -1.83
C SER A 23 2.13 -56.74 -1.76
N GLY A 24 2.33 -55.81 -0.83
CA GLY A 24 3.66 -55.39 -0.37
C GLY A 24 3.56 -54.76 1.01
N ALA A 25 3.94 -55.50 2.05
CA ALA A 25 4.11 -55.00 3.40
C ALA A 25 5.35 -54.08 3.45
N GLY A 26 5.11 -52.78 3.30
CA GLY A 26 6.10 -51.74 3.58
C GLY A 26 5.69 -51.01 4.85
N PHE A 27 6.48 -51.12 5.90
CA PHE A 27 6.38 -50.26 7.08
C PHE A 27 6.62 -48.80 6.64
N LEU A 28 5.54 -48.05 6.44
CA LEU A 28 5.59 -46.61 6.32
C LEU A 28 5.69 -46.02 7.73
N SER A 29 6.92 -45.75 8.16
CA SER A 29 7.17 -44.84 9.27
C SER A 29 6.64 -43.46 8.87
N ALA A 30 5.46 -43.10 9.40
CA ALA A 30 4.96 -41.74 9.34
C ALA A 30 5.88 -40.85 10.19
N GLN A 31 6.90 -40.27 9.57
CA GLN A 31 7.59 -39.13 10.16
C GLN A 31 6.61 -37.96 10.14
N SER A 32 6.10 -37.58 11.32
CA SER A 32 5.46 -36.29 11.47
C SER A 32 6.51 -35.23 11.16
N LYS A 33 6.41 -34.61 9.98
CA LYS A 33 7.08 -33.34 9.71
C LYS A 33 6.51 -32.37 10.72
N GLY A 34 7.29 -32.04 11.75
CA GLY A 34 7.04 -30.86 12.55
C GLY A 34 6.94 -29.69 11.59
N GLN A 35 5.74 -29.14 11.45
CA GLN A 35 5.53 -27.88 10.75
C GLN A 35 6.31 -26.84 11.55
N THR A 36 7.46 -26.44 11.05
CA THR A 36 8.14 -25.23 11.52
C THR A 36 7.17 -24.09 11.24
N LEU A 37 6.59 -23.51 12.30
CA LEU A 37 5.76 -22.32 12.21
C LEU A 37 6.55 -21.29 11.39
N GLN A 38 6.04 -20.99 10.19
CA GLN A 38 6.71 -20.09 9.28
C GLN A 38 6.56 -18.68 9.86
N LYS A 39 7.69 -18.09 10.25
CA LYS A 39 7.72 -16.75 10.82
C LYS A 39 7.09 -15.76 9.84
N SER A 40 6.06 -15.04 10.27
CA SER A 40 5.34 -14.08 9.42
C SER A 40 6.01 -12.71 9.52
N GLU A 41 6.29 -12.09 8.37
CA GLU A 41 6.98 -10.80 8.30
C GLU A 41 6.23 -9.82 7.38
N GLU A 42 6.16 -8.57 7.80
CA GLU A 42 5.57 -7.47 7.01
C GLU A 42 6.64 -6.43 6.68
N GLN A 43 6.58 -5.85 5.47
CA GLN A 43 7.51 -4.80 5.01
C GLN A 43 6.77 -3.47 4.92
N ILE A 44 7.27 -2.43 5.58
CA ILE A 44 6.65 -1.10 5.60
C ILE A 44 7.72 -0.06 5.29
N THR A 45 7.40 0.92 4.44
CA THR A 45 8.26 2.08 4.19
C THR A 45 7.67 3.33 4.83
N VAL A 46 8.49 4.10 5.53
CA VAL A 46 8.09 5.37 6.14
C VAL A 46 9.14 6.45 5.84
N SER A 47 8.72 7.71 5.80
CA SER A 47 9.65 8.84 5.71
C SER A 47 10.31 9.10 7.07
N TYR A 48 11.57 9.52 7.10
CA TYR A 48 12.14 10.08 8.32
C TYR A 48 11.30 11.29 8.80
N LYS A 49 11.23 11.50 10.12
CA LYS A 49 10.34 12.49 10.79
C LYS A 49 8.83 12.27 10.64
N SER A 50 8.37 11.33 9.82
CA SER A 50 6.95 10.99 9.79
C SER A 50 6.56 10.17 11.02
N ALA A 51 5.37 10.44 11.53
CA ALA A 51 4.74 9.62 12.55
C ALA A 51 4.37 8.25 11.98
N PHE A 52 4.79 7.19 12.67
CA PHE A 52 4.42 5.82 12.41
C PHE A 52 3.48 5.34 13.50
N SER A 53 2.36 4.78 13.08
CA SER A 53 1.39 4.12 13.94
C SER A 53 1.06 2.76 13.36
N TYR A 54 0.93 1.76 14.22
CA TYR A 54 0.56 0.41 13.84
C TYR A 54 -0.41 -0.15 14.87
N PRO A 55 -1.67 -0.45 14.49
CA PRO A 55 -2.68 -0.92 15.42
C PRO A 55 -2.33 -2.33 15.89
N LEU A 56 -2.30 -2.52 17.19
CA LEU A 56 -2.10 -3.81 17.85
C LEU A 56 -3.09 -3.96 19.00
N ASN A 57 -3.42 -5.20 19.33
CA ASN A 57 -4.23 -5.53 20.50
C ASN A 57 -3.47 -5.21 21.80
N SER A 58 -4.21 -5.01 22.89
CA SER A 58 -3.66 -4.59 24.19
C SER A 58 -2.73 -5.62 24.84
N ASP A 59 -2.82 -6.88 24.43
CA ASP A 59 -2.00 -8.02 24.85
C ASP A 59 -0.71 -8.19 24.05
N MET A 60 -0.53 -7.43 22.97
CA MET A 60 0.71 -7.42 22.20
C MET A 60 1.79 -6.59 22.90
N ARG A 61 3.02 -7.10 22.91
CA ARG A 61 4.23 -6.35 23.24
C ARG A 61 5.06 -6.13 21.99
N TRP A 62 5.77 -5.02 21.97
CA TRP A 62 6.61 -4.66 20.83
C TRP A 62 7.94 -4.05 21.27
N GLU A 63 8.96 -4.26 20.45
CA GLU A 63 10.30 -3.71 20.61
C GLU A 63 10.86 -3.21 19.28
N VAL A 64 11.23 -1.94 19.22
CA VAL A 64 11.83 -1.31 18.04
C VAL A 64 13.35 -1.41 18.15
N HIS A 65 13.96 -2.05 17.17
CA HIS A 65 15.40 -2.14 16.97
C HIS A 65 15.85 -1.21 15.86
N ASN A 66 16.94 -0.48 16.12
CA ASN A 66 17.59 0.37 15.13
C ASN A 66 18.42 -0.45 14.12
N PRO A 67 18.98 0.18 13.06
CA PRO A 67 19.82 -0.52 12.08
C PRO A 67 21.05 -1.23 12.65
N ALA A 68 21.53 -0.79 13.83
CA ALA A 68 22.62 -1.46 14.54
C ALA A 68 22.15 -2.65 15.40
N GLY A 69 20.87 -3.03 15.33
CA GLY A 69 20.25 -4.11 16.11
C GLY A 69 19.93 -3.73 17.57
N LYS A 70 20.23 -2.50 18.00
CA LYS A 70 19.99 -2.04 19.37
C LYS A 70 18.52 -1.71 19.58
N SER A 71 17.95 -2.23 20.66
CA SER A 71 16.62 -1.82 21.12
C SER A 71 16.62 -0.35 21.53
N ILE A 72 15.73 0.43 20.92
CA ILE A 72 15.61 1.88 21.15
C ILE A 72 14.28 2.26 21.80
N LYS A 73 13.25 1.41 21.69
CA LYS A 73 11.95 1.63 22.31
C LYS A 73 11.22 0.30 22.49
N LYS A 74 10.39 0.21 23.52
CA LYS A 74 9.50 -0.92 23.75
C LYS A 74 8.16 -0.43 24.32
N GLY A 75 7.12 -1.22 24.16
CA GLY A 75 5.79 -0.94 24.67
C GLY A 75 4.85 -2.13 24.57
N SER A 76 3.58 -1.88 24.86
CA SER A 76 2.48 -2.83 24.74
C SER A 76 1.26 -2.13 24.15
N GLY A 77 0.35 -2.89 23.54
CA GLY A 77 -0.75 -2.32 22.78
C GLY A 77 -0.28 -1.70 21.46
N SER A 78 -1.13 -0.85 20.89
CA SER A 78 -0.85 -0.16 19.62
C SER A 78 0.43 0.69 19.69
N ILE A 79 1.12 0.78 18.55
CA ILE A 79 2.20 1.75 18.35
C ILE A 79 1.55 3.04 17.87
N GLU A 80 1.76 4.13 18.59
CA GLU A 80 1.16 5.43 18.26
C GLU A 80 2.23 6.50 18.10
N ASN A 81 2.18 7.20 16.97
CA ASN A 81 2.97 8.41 16.70
C ASN A 81 4.49 8.24 16.93
N PHE A 82 5.02 7.04 16.74
CA PHE A 82 6.45 6.79 16.87
C PHE A 82 7.18 7.45 15.70
N THR A 83 8.21 8.24 15.97
CA THR A 83 8.93 8.98 14.93
C THR A 83 10.35 8.45 14.76
N PHE A 84 10.70 8.09 13.53
CA PHE A 84 12.06 7.67 13.17
C PHE A 84 12.90 8.90 12.81
N ASN A 85 13.96 9.14 13.58
CA ASN A 85 14.82 10.32 13.43
C ASN A 85 16.04 10.10 12.52
N GLN A 86 16.30 8.85 12.13
CA GLN A 86 17.42 8.48 11.27
C GLN A 86 16.93 7.52 10.17
N PRO A 87 17.40 7.69 8.93
CA PRO A 87 17.13 6.74 7.86
C PRO A 87 17.78 5.39 8.14
N GLY A 88 17.24 4.34 7.52
CA GLY A 88 17.78 2.98 7.60
C GLY A 88 16.71 1.93 7.86
N ASN A 89 17.16 0.69 8.03
CA ASN A 89 16.28 -0.46 8.23
C ASN A 89 16.11 -0.74 9.71
N TYR A 90 14.88 -0.66 10.19
CA TYR A 90 14.49 -0.95 11.56
C TYR A 90 13.70 -2.25 11.60
N VAL A 91 13.70 -2.90 12.76
CA VAL A 91 12.89 -4.09 13.00
C VAL A 91 12.01 -3.84 14.22
N VAL A 92 10.71 -3.99 14.07
CA VAL A 92 9.77 -4.04 15.19
C VAL A 92 9.46 -5.50 15.46
N LYS A 93 9.96 -6.03 16.58
CA LYS A 93 9.60 -7.37 17.03
C LYS A 93 8.26 -7.30 17.73
N LEU A 94 7.35 -8.19 17.37
CA LEU A 94 6.06 -8.33 18.01
C LEU A 94 6.06 -9.62 18.81
N SER A 95 5.46 -9.58 20.00
CA SER A 95 5.30 -10.78 20.83
C SER A 95 3.95 -10.74 21.50
N ASP A 96 3.19 -11.80 21.29
CA ASP A 96 1.93 -12.01 21.97
C ASP A 96 2.15 -12.46 23.41
N THR A 97 1.38 -11.90 24.35
CA THR A 97 1.43 -12.29 25.76
C THR A 97 0.17 -13.02 26.23
N ALA A 98 -0.86 -13.08 25.40
CA ALA A 98 -2.06 -13.85 25.69
C ALA A 98 -1.77 -15.35 25.57
N LYS A 99 -2.45 -16.13 26.41
CA LYS A 99 -2.49 -17.58 26.28
C LYS A 99 -3.65 -17.92 25.35
N HIS A 100 -3.34 -18.27 24.12
CA HIS A 100 -4.36 -18.73 23.17
C HIS A 100 -4.63 -20.21 23.37
N ASP A 101 -5.90 -20.59 23.34
CA ASP A 101 -6.27 -22.00 23.19
C ASP A 101 -5.83 -22.45 21.79
N PRO A 102 -5.01 -23.50 21.66
CA PRO A 102 -4.58 -24.00 20.35
C PRO A 102 -5.73 -24.46 19.45
N ASN A 103 -6.94 -24.63 19.99
CA ASN A 103 -8.15 -24.96 19.22
C ASN A 103 -8.99 -23.73 18.86
N ASP A 104 -8.65 -22.55 19.38
CA ASP A 104 -9.36 -21.30 19.09
C ASP A 104 -8.72 -20.58 17.90
N CYS A 105 -9.40 -20.67 16.74
CA CYS A 105 -8.99 -20.01 15.50
C CYS A 105 -9.50 -18.57 15.37
N THR A 106 -10.06 -17.97 16.42
CA THR A 106 -10.73 -16.65 16.33
C THR A 106 -9.87 -15.45 16.71
N HIS A 107 -8.61 -15.66 17.10
CA HIS A 107 -7.71 -14.56 17.47
C HIS A 107 -7.09 -13.90 16.23
N GLN A 108 -6.93 -12.57 16.30
CA GLN A 108 -6.29 -11.79 15.25
C GLN A 108 -4.80 -12.16 15.17
N HIS A 109 -4.35 -12.60 14.00
CA HIS A 109 -2.96 -12.98 13.79
C HIS A 109 -2.15 -11.76 13.32
N PHE A 110 -1.18 -11.35 14.13
CA PHE A 110 -0.19 -10.33 13.78
C PHE A 110 1.09 -11.00 13.25
N PRO A 111 1.90 -10.30 12.42
CA PRO A 111 3.21 -10.80 12.06
C PRO A 111 4.11 -10.92 13.28
N ASP A 112 5.10 -11.81 13.25
CA ASP A 112 6.11 -11.91 14.31
C ASP A 112 7.05 -10.68 14.31
N GLN A 113 7.22 -10.04 13.15
CA GLN A 113 7.99 -8.81 13.04
C GLN A 113 7.54 -7.92 11.87
N LEU A 114 7.74 -6.61 12.06
CA LEU A 114 7.66 -5.60 11.02
C LEU A 114 9.08 -5.18 10.63
N ASN A 115 9.39 -5.22 9.35
CA ASN A 115 10.59 -4.69 8.76
C ASN A 115 10.29 -3.28 8.24
N ILE A 116 10.82 -2.26 8.90
CA ILE A 116 10.54 -0.86 8.59
C ILE A 116 11.72 -0.26 7.84
N THR A 117 11.52 0.16 6.60
CA THR A 117 12.49 0.94 5.83
C THR A 117 12.20 2.42 6.02
N VAL A 118 13.10 3.14 6.69
CA VAL A 118 12.99 4.59 6.88
C VAL A 118 13.74 5.29 5.76
N SER A 119 13.00 5.91 4.85
CA SER A 119 13.54 6.71 3.74
C SER A 119 14.22 7.98 4.24
N PRO A 120 15.34 8.41 3.63
CA PRO A 120 15.97 9.69 3.93
C PRO A 120 15.20 10.90 3.42
N TYR A 121 14.09 10.70 2.72
CA TYR A 121 13.29 11.76 2.11
C TYR A 121 11.93 11.89 2.79
N TYR A 122 11.50 13.13 2.97
CA TYR A 122 10.16 13.51 3.38
C TYR A 122 9.56 14.40 2.29
N MET A 123 8.33 14.11 1.89
CA MET A 123 7.61 14.89 0.90
C MET A 123 6.12 14.91 1.23
N ALA A 124 5.54 16.10 1.33
CA ALA A 124 4.11 16.28 1.57
C ALA A 124 3.52 17.27 0.56
N PHE A 125 2.36 16.93 -0.01
CA PHE A 125 1.66 17.84 -0.91
C PHE A 125 0.79 18.81 -0.11
N ASP A 126 0.90 20.10 -0.41
CA ASP A 126 -0.04 21.10 0.10
C ASP A 126 -1.29 21.11 -0.79
N LEU A 127 -2.24 20.22 -0.47
CA LEU A 127 -3.44 20.00 -1.28
C LEU A 127 -4.33 21.25 -1.42
N ASN A 128 -4.15 22.27 -0.56
CA ASN A 128 -4.87 23.54 -0.68
C ASN A 128 -4.35 24.42 -1.81
N THR A 129 -3.18 24.09 -2.36
CA THR A 129 -2.53 24.84 -3.45
C THR A 129 -2.81 24.26 -4.83
N VAL A 130 -3.53 23.13 -4.91
CA VAL A 130 -3.87 22.47 -6.16
C VAL A 130 -4.70 23.41 -7.05
N LYS A 131 -4.22 23.64 -8.26
CA LYS A 131 -4.86 24.52 -9.25
C LYS A 131 -4.75 23.91 -10.65
N THR A 132 -5.77 24.12 -11.48
CA THR A 132 -5.71 23.83 -12.91
C THR A 132 -5.47 25.12 -13.70
N SER A 133 -4.74 25.04 -14.82
CA SER A 133 -4.51 26.21 -15.70
C SER A 133 -5.78 26.69 -16.41
N ARG A 134 -6.78 25.81 -16.52
CA ARG A 134 -8.12 26.10 -17.06
C ARG A 134 -9.15 25.20 -16.39
N THR A 135 -10.42 25.60 -16.44
CA THR A 135 -11.54 24.77 -15.99
C THR A 135 -11.60 23.49 -16.82
N LEU A 136 -11.83 22.35 -16.15
CA LEU A 136 -12.07 21.08 -16.83
C LEU A 136 -13.53 21.02 -17.29
N THR A 137 -13.72 20.95 -18.60
CA THR A 137 -15.01 20.69 -19.24
C THR A 137 -15.04 19.26 -19.78
N GLY A 138 -16.21 18.74 -20.08
CA GLY A 138 -16.35 17.45 -20.76
C GLY A 138 -15.56 17.41 -22.06
N GLY A 139 -15.00 16.24 -22.37
CA GLY A 139 -14.13 16.04 -23.52
C GLY A 139 -12.65 16.01 -23.13
N SER A 140 -11.76 16.50 -24.00
CA SER A 140 -10.32 16.39 -23.80
C SER A 140 -9.82 17.29 -22.67
N ALA A 141 -9.11 16.70 -21.71
CA ALA A 141 -8.37 17.43 -20.69
C ALA A 141 -6.91 17.72 -21.12
N THR A 142 -6.48 17.17 -22.26
CA THR A 142 -5.10 17.15 -22.72
C THR A 142 -4.48 18.54 -22.80
N GLY A 143 -3.30 18.70 -22.18
CA GLY A 143 -2.56 19.96 -22.13
C GLY A 143 -2.97 20.92 -21.00
N THR A 144 -3.98 20.57 -20.20
CA THR A 144 -4.27 21.31 -18.96
C THR A 144 -3.16 21.09 -17.95
N LEU A 145 -2.67 22.14 -17.30
CA LEU A 145 -1.68 22.01 -16.23
C LEU A 145 -2.38 21.85 -14.89
N VAL A 146 -1.90 20.94 -14.05
CA VAL A 146 -2.17 20.87 -12.62
C VAL A 146 -0.94 21.32 -11.88
N THR A 147 -1.07 22.34 -11.04
CA THR A 147 0.02 22.89 -10.21
C THR A 147 -0.27 22.62 -8.75
N VAL A 148 0.73 22.15 -8.00
CA VAL A 148 0.64 21.91 -6.56
C VAL A 148 1.98 22.20 -5.90
N ASN A 149 1.95 22.79 -4.71
CA ASN A 149 3.15 22.98 -3.90
C ASN A 149 3.43 21.73 -3.07
N VAL A 150 4.71 21.46 -2.85
CA VAL A 150 5.19 20.37 -2.02
C VAL A 150 6.23 20.86 -1.03
N ASP A 151 6.12 20.42 0.22
CA ASP A 151 7.16 20.56 1.21
C ASP A 151 8.06 19.33 1.13
N PHE A 152 9.34 19.55 0.82
CA PHE A 152 10.36 18.50 0.74
C PHE A 152 11.43 18.73 1.80
N ASP A 153 11.85 17.67 2.48
CA ASP A 153 13.02 17.69 3.35
C ASP A 153 13.82 16.40 3.11
N SER A 154 15.13 16.49 3.29
CA SER A 154 16.04 15.34 3.26
C SER A 154 16.88 15.31 4.54
N TYR A 155 17.22 14.11 5.00
CA TYR A 155 17.96 13.93 6.23
C TYR A 155 19.31 14.68 6.24
N ASP A 156 20.00 14.66 5.10
CA ASP A 156 21.32 15.26 4.86
C ASP A 156 21.27 16.62 4.18
N LYS A 157 20.07 17.20 4.01
CA LYS A 157 19.82 18.47 3.30
C LYS A 157 20.23 18.46 1.83
N GLN A 158 20.36 17.29 1.22
CA GLN A 158 20.61 17.16 -0.21
C GLN A 158 19.33 17.31 -1.04
N VAL A 159 19.54 17.59 -2.33
CA VAL A 159 18.47 17.59 -3.32
C VAL A 159 18.10 16.15 -3.70
N ALA A 160 16.90 15.96 -4.25
CA ALA A 160 16.49 14.66 -4.80
C ALA A 160 15.83 14.83 -6.17
N SER A 161 15.93 13.80 -7.02
CA SER A 161 15.14 13.72 -8.24
C SER A 161 13.73 13.20 -7.94
N TYR A 162 12.74 13.80 -8.59
CA TYR A 162 11.35 13.36 -8.58
C TYR A 162 10.80 13.27 -10.01
N ASN A 163 10.24 12.11 -10.34
CA ASN A 163 9.74 11.77 -11.68
C ASN A 163 8.45 10.94 -11.63
N ARG A 164 7.62 11.14 -10.60
CA ARG A 164 6.33 10.44 -10.50
C ARG A 164 5.25 11.18 -11.25
N ASP A 165 4.41 10.41 -11.91
CA ASP A 165 3.13 10.85 -12.44
C ASP A 165 2.03 10.65 -11.38
N PHE A 166 0.86 11.24 -11.59
CA PHE A 166 -0.32 10.93 -10.80
C PHE A 166 -1.38 10.20 -11.61
N LEU A 167 -2.20 9.44 -10.90
CA LEU A 167 -3.40 8.81 -11.44
C LEU A 167 -4.63 9.60 -11.04
N THR A 168 -5.73 9.35 -11.73
CA THR A 168 -7.02 9.88 -11.33
C THR A 168 -8.08 8.79 -11.23
N ALA A 169 -9.09 9.04 -10.40
CA ALA A 169 -10.30 8.24 -10.34
C ALA A 169 -11.51 9.14 -10.62
N GLY A 170 -12.42 8.68 -11.47
CA GLY A 170 -13.64 9.40 -11.81
C GLY A 170 -14.51 8.58 -12.77
N VAL A 171 -15.83 8.65 -12.61
CA VAL A 171 -16.75 7.87 -13.45
C VAL A 171 -16.62 8.33 -14.91
N GLY A 172 -16.35 7.38 -15.81
CA GLY A 172 -16.21 7.63 -17.25
C GLY A 172 -15.05 8.56 -17.62
N THR A 173 -14.07 8.74 -16.75
CA THR A 173 -12.91 9.61 -16.98
C THR A 173 -11.64 8.77 -17.15
N THR A 174 -10.76 9.16 -18.06
CA THR A 174 -9.49 8.46 -18.34
C THR A 174 -8.26 9.34 -18.09
N ILE A 175 -8.41 10.38 -17.28
CA ILE A 175 -7.38 11.39 -17.07
C ILE A 175 -6.17 10.80 -16.34
N THR A 176 -4.99 11.15 -16.83
CA THR A 176 -3.71 10.94 -16.14
C THR A 176 -2.95 12.26 -16.10
N GLY A 177 -2.00 12.41 -15.19
CA GLY A 177 -1.17 13.60 -15.10
C GLY A 177 0.30 13.23 -15.13
N LYS A 178 1.02 13.75 -16.13
CA LYS A 178 2.47 13.54 -16.28
C LYS A 178 3.25 14.74 -15.79
N LEU A 179 4.36 14.54 -15.10
CA LEU A 179 5.21 15.67 -14.73
C LEU A 179 5.66 16.43 -15.98
N LYS A 180 5.50 17.76 -16.03
CA LYS A 180 5.61 18.58 -17.25
C LYS A 180 6.93 18.42 -18.00
N ASN A 181 8.03 18.21 -17.28
CA ASN A 181 9.37 18.00 -17.83
C ASN A 181 9.87 16.56 -17.63
N GLY A 182 9.00 15.63 -17.22
CA GLY A 182 9.34 14.23 -16.88
C GLY A 182 10.08 14.06 -15.55
N GLU A 183 10.91 15.03 -15.15
CA GLU A 183 11.67 15.02 -13.91
C GLU A 183 11.81 16.44 -13.35
N ILE A 184 11.96 16.57 -12.03
CA ILE A 184 12.33 17.80 -11.35
C ILE A 184 13.30 17.51 -10.20
N THR A 185 14.20 18.46 -9.94
CA THR A 185 15.04 18.45 -8.74
C THR A 185 14.32 19.12 -7.57
N LEU A 186 13.99 18.33 -6.55
CA LEU A 186 13.46 18.83 -5.28
C LEU A 186 14.60 19.39 -4.43
N LYS A 187 14.42 20.61 -3.94
CA LYS A 187 15.32 21.26 -2.98
C LYS A 187 14.66 21.27 -1.59
N PRO A 188 15.43 21.14 -0.49
CA PRO A 188 14.85 21.27 0.84
C PRO A 188 14.02 22.56 0.98
N GLY A 189 12.81 22.44 1.51
CA GLY A 189 11.80 23.49 1.59
C GLY A 189 10.67 23.33 0.56
N LYS A 190 10.08 24.46 0.16
CA LYS A 190 8.93 24.51 -0.75
C LYS A 190 9.38 24.37 -2.20
N ASN A 191 8.71 23.47 -2.92
CA ASN A 191 8.84 23.32 -4.36
C ASN A 191 7.44 23.40 -5.00
N THR A 192 7.39 23.67 -6.30
CA THR A 192 6.15 23.66 -7.08
C THR A 192 6.27 22.61 -8.16
N LEU A 193 5.29 21.72 -8.22
CA LEU A 193 5.17 20.69 -9.24
C LEU A 193 4.12 21.10 -10.26
N GLU A 194 4.43 20.89 -11.53
CA GLU A 194 3.52 21.08 -12.64
C GLU A 194 3.33 19.76 -13.38
N PHE A 195 2.08 19.33 -13.54
CA PHE A 195 1.71 18.14 -14.28
C PHE A 195 0.88 18.53 -15.49
N VAL A 196 1.10 17.88 -16.63
CA VAL A 196 0.31 18.00 -17.84
C VAL A 196 -0.71 16.88 -17.86
N LEU A 197 -1.98 17.23 -17.91
CA LEU A 197 -3.05 16.27 -18.06
C LEU A 197 -3.10 15.69 -19.47
N ASP A 198 -3.50 14.44 -19.56
CA ASP A 198 -3.90 13.76 -20.80
C ASP A 198 -5.13 12.88 -20.55
N GLY A 199 -5.98 12.71 -21.57
CA GLY A 199 -7.18 11.88 -21.49
C GLY A 199 -8.50 12.67 -21.58
N ILE A 200 -9.60 11.98 -21.23
CA ILE A 200 -10.97 12.47 -21.42
C ILE A 200 -11.68 12.61 -20.07
N ALA A 201 -12.32 13.77 -19.86
CA ALA A 201 -13.20 14.05 -18.74
C ALA A 201 -14.68 13.88 -19.16
N THR A 202 -15.50 13.33 -18.28
CA THR A 202 -16.96 13.23 -18.50
C THR A 202 -17.69 14.33 -17.74
N THR A 203 -18.48 15.14 -18.44
CA THR A 203 -19.34 16.18 -17.84
C THR A 203 -20.20 15.61 -16.72
N GLY A 204 -20.34 16.38 -15.65
CA GLY A 204 -21.22 16.03 -14.55
C GLY A 204 -20.59 15.11 -13.50
N ASN A 205 -19.29 14.82 -13.58
CA ASN A 205 -18.58 13.99 -12.62
C ASN A 205 -17.52 14.79 -11.84
N TYR A 206 -17.05 14.18 -10.75
CA TYR A 206 -15.89 14.62 -9.98
C TYR A 206 -14.69 13.75 -10.32
N ILE A 207 -13.49 14.30 -10.11
CA ILE A 207 -12.23 13.60 -10.27
C ILE A 207 -11.48 13.65 -8.95
N MET A 208 -10.96 12.52 -8.52
CA MET A 208 -9.96 12.41 -7.47
C MET A 208 -8.58 12.27 -8.12
N ILE A 209 -7.61 13.05 -7.67
CA ILE A 209 -6.21 12.98 -8.09
C ILE A 209 -5.42 12.27 -7.00
N ASP A 210 -4.69 11.23 -7.36
CA ASP A 210 -3.83 10.48 -6.45
C ASP A 210 -2.38 10.88 -6.67
N PHE A 211 -1.93 11.89 -5.91
CA PHE A 211 -0.52 12.30 -5.93
C PHE A 211 0.35 11.25 -5.25
N ILE A 212 1.48 10.92 -5.86
CA ILE A 212 2.42 9.93 -5.32
C ILE A 212 3.67 10.66 -4.85
N ASP A 213 4.00 10.55 -3.57
CA ASP A 213 5.21 11.17 -3.02
C ASP A 213 6.50 10.45 -3.47
N ILE A 214 7.65 11.00 -3.09
CA ILE A 214 8.95 10.43 -3.46
C ILE A 214 9.18 9.00 -2.92
N ASN A 215 8.46 8.63 -1.85
CA ASN A 215 8.53 7.32 -1.20
C ASN A 215 7.45 6.36 -1.72
N GLY A 216 6.61 6.78 -2.67
CA GLY A 216 5.54 5.95 -3.24
C GLY A 216 4.23 6.00 -2.45
N VAL A 217 4.09 6.89 -1.47
CA VAL A 217 2.87 7.04 -0.68
C VAL A 217 1.86 7.90 -1.45
N VAL A 218 0.62 7.43 -1.53
CA VAL A 218 -0.48 8.13 -2.19
C VAL A 218 -1.13 9.16 -1.27
N GLN A 219 -1.34 10.38 -1.79
CA GLN A 219 -2.08 11.47 -1.16
C GLN A 219 -3.20 11.91 -2.11
N SER A 220 -4.44 11.53 -1.79
CA SER A 220 -5.60 11.76 -2.64
C SER A 220 -6.21 13.15 -2.45
N TYR A 221 -6.62 13.79 -3.55
CA TYR A 221 -7.26 15.09 -3.58
C TYR A 221 -8.50 15.07 -4.50
N GLY A 222 -9.67 15.34 -3.93
CA GLY A 222 -10.89 15.54 -4.72
C GLY A 222 -10.93 16.93 -5.34
N LEU A 223 -10.99 17.01 -6.67
CA LEU A 223 -11.31 18.27 -7.34
C LEU A 223 -12.74 18.68 -6.96
N THR A 224 -12.86 19.84 -6.32
CA THR A 224 -14.15 20.33 -5.79
C THR A 224 -15.09 20.83 -6.88
N GLN A 225 -14.55 21.18 -8.05
CA GLN A 225 -15.34 21.61 -9.20
C GLN A 225 -15.82 20.40 -9.99
N LYS A 226 -17.13 20.32 -10.18
CA LYS A 226 -17.75 19.37 -11.09
C LYS A 226 -17.33 19.70 -12.52
N ILE A 227 -16.99 18.68 -13.32
CA ILE A 227 -16.67 18.86 -14.74
C ILE A 227 -17.89 19.45 -15.44
N GLN A 228 -17.69 20.58 -16.12
CA GLN A 228 -18.76 21.31 -16.81
C GLN A 228 -19.12 20.69 -18.17
#